data_AF-A0A539D5A6-F1
#
_entry.id   AF-A0A539D5A6-F1
#
_cell.length_a   1.000
_cell.length_b   1.000
_cell.length_c   1.000
_cell.angle_alpha   90.00
_cell.angle_beta   90.00
_cell.angle_gamma   90.00
#
_symmetry.space_group_name_H-M   'P 1'
#
loop_
_entity.id
_entity.type
_entity.pdbx_description
1 polymer ?
#
loop_
_entity_poly.entity_id
_entity_poly.type
_entity_poly.pdbx_seq_one_letter_code
_entity_poly.pdbx_strand_id
1 'polypeptide(L)'
;MKLVIRSFLFAAGLALVAGPSYAGLNQNAKIFLHLGPVVAKNACTQVPTDCRNAGVVGNVGSFYNAYVAVGNFSDSVGVAGCQFGIQYLDASNVGVDIFAWTRCATLEFPSGDWPLNNSGNLVTWDPVNSCQVGPEPAVAGFFYLGIYSPDRLALIPRPADGQAKVANCLSAEDDLTGQAPSPLGYIDFGTGPGYNPCATIVAVAP
;
A
#
# COMPACT_ATOMS: atom_id res chain seq x y z
N MET A 1 -71.06 -19.73 5.53
CA MET A 1 -70.19 -18.66 6.09
C MET A 1 -68.80 -18.85 5.46
N LYS A 2 -68.43 -18.05 4.46
CA LYS A 2 -67.14 -18.20 3.73
C LYS A 2 -66.07 -17.37 4.44
N LEU A 3 -65.07 -18.03 5.00
CA LEU A 3 -63.93 -17.41 5.69
C LEU A 3 -62.86 -17.04 4.63
N VAL A 4 -62.57 -15.75 4.49
CA VAL A 4 -61.52 -15.22 3.59
C VAL A 4 -60.27 -14.99 4.43
N ILE A 5 -59.22 -15.78 4.22
CA ILE A 5 -57.92 -15.65 4.88
C ILE A 5 -57.09 -14.64 4.08
N ARG A 6 -56.74 -13.51 4.71
CA ARG A 6 -55.83 -12.51 4.13
C ARG A 6 -54.38 -12.90 4.44
N SER A 7 -53.60 -13.15 3.39
CA SER A 7 -52.15 -13.38 3.48
C SER A 7 -51.43 -12.10 3.94
N PHE A 8 -50.70 -12.20 5.06
CA PHE A 8 -49.75 -11.18 5.50
C PHE A 8 -48.39 -11.45 4.86
N LEU A 9 -47.90 -10.48 4.08
CA LEU A 9 -46.52 -10.42 3.60
C LEU A 9 -45.61 -10.00 4.76
N PHE A 10 -44.77 -10.91 5.24
CA PHE A 10 -43.66 -10.61 6.14
C PHE A 10 -42.45 -10.15 5.30
N ALA A 11 -42.11 -8.86 5.38
CA ALA A 11 -40.85 -8.35 4.86
C ALA A 11 -39.73 -8.72 5.85
N ALA A 12 -38.88 -9.68 5.49
CA ALA A 12 -37.68 -10.01 6.24
C ALA A 12 -36.61 -8.94 5.97
N GLY A 13 -36.37 -8.06 6.94
CA GLY A 13 -35.29 -7.09 6.89
C GLY A 13 -33.93 -7.78 7.00
N LEU A 14 -33.08 -7.62 5.99
CA LEU A 14 -31.69 -8.02 6.01
C LEU A 14 -30.93 -7.12 7.00
N ALA A 15 -30.65 -7.61 8.19
CA ALA A 15 -29.74 -6.96 9.13
C ALA A 15 -28.30 -7.26 8.71
N LEU A 16 -27.61 -6.27 8.12
CA LEU A 16 -26.16 -6.32 7.92
C LEU A 16 -25.49 -6.24 9.30
N VAL A 17 -24.99 -7.38 9.79
CA VAL A 17 -24.15 -7.41 10.98
C VAL A 17 -22.77 -6.93 10.56
N ALA A 18 -22.45 -5.66 10.80
CA ALA A 18 -21.08 -5.19 10.75
C ALA A 18 -20.30 -5.90 11.87
N GLY A 19 -19.41 -6.82 11.50
CA GLY A 19 -18.51 -7.45 12.46
C GLY A 19 -17.57 -6.40 13.07
N PRO A 20 -17.12 -6.60 14.32
CA PRO A 20 -16.12 -5.72 14.92
C PRO A 20 -14.83 -5.78 14.09
N SER A 21 -14.44 -4.66 13.50
CA SER A 21 -13.09 -4.49 12.97
C SER A 21 -12.15 -4.27 14.15
N TYR A 22 -11.36 -5.29 14.50
CA TYR A 22 -10.24 -5.09 15.41
C TYR A 22 -9.20 -4.24 14.70
N ALA A 23 -9.16 -2.97 15.06
CA ALA A 23 -8.10 -2.09 14.67
C ALA A 23 -6.90 -2.49 15.56
N GLY A 24 -5.82 -3.02 14.98
CA GLY A 24 -4.67 -3.54 15.71
C GLY A 24 -3.77 -2.41 16.23
N LEU A 25 -2.46 -2.60 16.30
CA LEU A 25 -1.56 -1.63 16.96
C LEU A 25 -0.98 -0.60 15.97
N ASN A 26 -1.10 -0.85 14.67
CA ASN A 26 -0.67 0.02 13.58
C ASN A 26 -1.84 0.44 12.69
N GLN A 27 -3.00 0.73 13.27
CA GLN A 27 -4.24 1.11 12.57
C GLN A 27 -4.05 2.29 11.60
N ASN A 28 -3.14 3.19 11.96
CA ASN A 28 -2.85 4.38 11.16
C ASN A 28 -1.82 4.14 10.08
N ALA A 29 -1.20 2.96 10.01
CA ALA A 29 -0.19 2.67 9.02
C ALA A 29 -0.73 2.86 7.60
N LYS A 30 0.15 3.34 6.73
CA LYS A 30 -0.11 3.59 5.32
C LYS A 30 1.05 2.99 4.52
N ILE A 31 0.73 2.35 3.40
CA ILE A 31 1.76 1.92 2.45
C ILE A 31 1.75 2.95 1.33
N PHE A 32 2.86 3.66 1.18
CA PHE A 32 2.97 4.78 0.26
C PHE A 32 4.09 4.58 -0.74
N LEU A 33 4.00 5.34 -1.82
CA LEU A 33 5.02 5.46 -2.83
C LEU A 33 5.74 6.80 -2.71
N HIS A 34 7.04 6.82 -2.94
CA HIS A 34 7.83 8.03 -3.09
C HIS A 34 8.63 7.99 -4.39
N LEU A 35 8.52 9.03 -5.20
CA LEU A 35 9.34 9.22 -6.39
C LEU A 35 10.61 10.00 -6.04
N GLY A 36 11.77 9.40 -6.31
CA GLY A 36 13.07 10.04 -6.15
C GLY A 36 13.95 9.89 -7.39
N PRO A 37 15.06 10.65 -7.47
CA PRO A 37 16.02 10.50 -8.55
C PRO A 37 16.66 9.12 -8.51
N VAL A 38 17.16 8.67 -9.66
CA VAL A 38 17.96 7.45 -9.76
C VAL A 38 19.28 7.67 -9.03
N VAL A 39 19.58 6.82 -8.05
CA VAL A 39 20.84 6.86 -7.29
C VAL A 39 21.57 5.53 -7.36
N ALA A 40 22.91 5.58 -7.31
CA ALA A 40 23.76 4.39 -7.38
C ALA A 40 24.13 3.80 -6.01
N LYS A 41 23.94 4.55 -4.91
CA LYS A 41 24.34 4.16 -3.55
C LYS A 41 23.28 4.57 -2.54
N ASN A 42 23.15 3.78 -1.47
CA ASN A 42 22.25 4.06 -0.35
C ASN A 42 20.82 4.39 -0.79
N ALA A 43 20.32 3.69 -1.82
CA ALA A 43 19.00 3.93 -2.38
C ALA A 43 17.90 3.75 -1.32
N CYS A 44 18.04 2.72 -0.46
CA CYS A 44 17.08 2.43 0.60
C CYS A 44 16.90 3.54 1.65
N THR A 45 17.72 4.60 1.64
CA THR A 45 17.60 5.74 2.55
C THR A 45 17.13 7.02 1.84
N GLN A 46 16.71 6.95 0.58
CA GLN A 46 16.28 8.12 -0.21
C GLN A 46 14.78 8.43 -0.07
N VAL A 47 14.17 8.00 1.03
CA VAL A 47 12.77 8.32 1.37
C VAL A 47 12.77 9.48 2.40
N PRO A 48 11.83 10.43 2.33
CA PRO A 48 11.73 11.49 3.32
C PRO A 48 11.56 10.93 4.74
N THR A 49 12.12 11.62 5.73
CA THR A 49 11.98 11.26 7.16
C THR A 49 10.54 11.36 7.66
N ASP A 50 9.69 12.12 6.96
CA ASP A 50 8.26 12.22 7.22
C ASP A 50 7.51 11.80 5.95
N CYS A 51 6.72 10.73 6.03
CA CYS A 51 6.02 10.20 4.86
C CYS A 51 5.02 11.18 4.25
N ARG A 52 4.57 12.22 4.97
CA ARG A 52 3.73 13.29 4.42
C ARG A 52 4.43 14.08 3.30
N ASN A 53 5.76 14.07 3.28
CA ASN A 53 6.58 14.75 2.27
C ASN A 53 6.93 13.86 1.06
N ALA A 54 6.33 12.68 0.93
CA ALA A 54 6.56 11.81 -0.22
C ALA A 54 6.15 12.50 -1.53
N GLY A 55 7.10 12.66 -2.46
CA GLY A 55 6.83 13.05 -3.83
C GLY A 55 6.02 11.98 -4.57
N VAL A 56 4.85 12.35 -5.09
CA VAL A 56 3.90 11.43 -5.76
C VAL A 56 3.55 11.86 -7.19
N VAL A 57 4.34 12.79 -7.75
CA VAL A 57 4.15 13.28 -9.13
C VAL A 57 5.48 13.22 -9.86
N GLY A 58 5.46 12.66 -11.06
CA GLY A 58 6.62 12.57 -11.95
C GLY A 58 6.32 13.10 -13.35
N ASN A 59 7.37 13.23 -14.16
CA ASN A 59 7.27 13.71 -15.53
C ASN A 59 7.41 12.56 -16.53
N VAL A 60 6.69 12.67 -17.64
CA VAL A 60 6.93 11.83 -18.84
C VAL A 60 8.33 12.11 -19.40
N GLY A 61 8.97 11.07 -19.94
CA GLY A 61 10.31 11.13 -20.53
C GLY A 61 11.45 11.05 -19.51
N SER A 62 11.16 10.67 -18.27
CA SER A 62 12.14 10.59 -17.17
C SER A 62 12.25 9.17 -16.61
N PHE A 63 13.39 8.91 -15.96
CA PHE A 63 13.64 7.69 -15.20
C PHE A 63 13.70 8.02 -13.71
N TYR A 64 13.19 7.11 -12.90
CA TYR A 64 13.07 7.31 -11.47
C TYR A 64 13.36 6.05 -10.68
N ASN A 65 13.63 6.24 -9.39
CA ASN A 65 13.39 5.21 -8.38
C ASN A 65 12.04 5.52 -7.71
N ALA A 66 11.10 4.57 -7.76
CA ALA A 66 9.85 4.63 -7.02
C ALA A 66 9.94 3.73 -5.79
N TYR A 67 10.07 4.34 -4.62
CA TYR A 67 10.23 3.66 -3.33
C TYR A 67 8.87 3.26 -2.77
N VAL A 68 8.78 2.04 -2.23
CA VAL A 68 7.63 1.57 -1.43
C VAL A 68 8.04 1.59 0.04
N ALA A 69 7.24 2.23 0.88
CA ALA A 69 7.51 2.31 2.31
C ALA A 69 6.21 2.28 3.13
N VAL A 70 6.35 1.91 4.42
CA VAL A 70 5.29 2.02 5.42
C VAL A 70 5.53 3.26 6.26
N GLY A 71 4.51 4.10 6.41
CA GLY A 71 4.52 5.29 7.25
C GLY A 71 3.30 5.36 8.16
N ASN A 72 3.26 6.33 9.07
CA ASN A 72 2.19 6.50 10.08
C ASN A 72 1.92 5.25 10.94
N PHE A 73 2.89 4.36 11.09
CA PHE A 73 2.82 3.28 12.07
C PHE A 73 3.16 3.81 13.47
N SER A 74 2.94 3.02 14.51
CA SER A 74 3.28 3.39 15.88
C SER A 74 4.78 3.18 16.13
N ASP A 75 5.53 4.25 16.40
CA ASP A 75 6.97 4.21 16.66
C ASP A 75 7.38 3.24 17.78
N SER A 76 6.50 3.03 18.77
CA SER A 76 6.73 2.15 19.91
C SER A 76 6.43 0.69 19.63
N VAL A 77 5.60 0.40 18.63
CA VAL A 77 5.19 -0.96 18.24
C VAL A 77 6.01 -1.42 17.02
N GLY A 78 6.37 -0.49 16.14
CA GLY A 78 7.16 -0.70 14.94
C GLY A 78 6.48 -1.55 13.86
N VAL A 79 7.21 -1.80 12.78
CA VAL A 79 6.79 -2.59 11.63
C VAL A 79 7.82 -3.68 11.32
N ALA A 80 7.34 -4.91 11.21
CA ALA A 80 8.12 -6.08 10.82
C ALA A 80 7.69 -6.65 9.46
N GLY A 81 6.63 -6.15 8.83
CA GLY A 81 6.30 -6.56 7.47
C GLY A 81 5.18 -5.74 6.84
N CYS A 82 5.07 -5.87 5.53
CA CYS A 82 3.93 -5.37 4.77
C CYS A 82 3.66 -6.26 3.56
N GLN A 83 2.41 -6.26 3.10
CA GLN A 83 2.04 -6.83 1.81
C GLN A 83 1.24 -5.86 0.97
N PHE A 84 1.52 -5.90 -0.32
CA PHE A 84 0.92 -5.04 -1.32
C PHE A 84 1.09 -5.67 -2.70
N GLY A 85 0.34 -5.15 -3.66
CA GLY A 85 0.56 -5.34 -5.08
C GLY A 85 0.79 -4.01 -5.78
N ILE A 86 1.03 -4.11 -7.09
CA ILE A 86 1.17 -2.93 -7.96
C ILE A 86 0.28 -3.06 -9.18
N GLN A 87 -0.19 -1.91 -9.65
CA GLN A 87 -0.93 -1.77 -10.88
C GLN A 87 -0.41 -0.59 -11.69
N TYR A 88 -0.23 -0.78 -12.99
CA TYR A 88 0.17 0.24 -13.97
C TYR A 88 -0.23 -0.20 -15.38
N LEU A 89 -0.06 0.66 -16.39
CA LEU A 89 -0.26 0.27 -17.78
C LEU A 89 0.94 -0.52 -18.29
N ASP A 90 0.83 -1.84 -18.32
CA ASP A 90 1.88 -2.74 -18.79
C ASP A 90 1.89 -2.87 -20.31
N ALA A 91 2.44 -1.86 -20.98
CA ALA A 91 2.64 -1.85 -22.41
C ALA A 91 4.02 -1.27 -22.72
N SER A 92 4.87 -2.06 -23.38
CA SER A 92 6.25 -1.66 -23.70
C SER A 92 6.31 -0.25 -24.28
N ASN A 93 7.09 0.62 -23.63
CA ASN A 93 7.28 2.01 -24.04
C ASN A 93 5.98 2.84 -24.08
N VAL A 94 4.99 2.48 -23.27
CA VAL A 94 3.75 3.23 -23.07
C VAL A 94 3.43 3.24 -21.58
N GLY A 95 3.24 4.42 -21.00
CA GLY A 95 3.00 4.56 -19.58
C GLY A 95 4.27 4.31 -18.76
N VAL A 96 4.16 3.45 -17.75
CA VAL A 96 5.27 3.04 -16.88
C VAL A 96 5.88 1.72 -17.35
N ASP A 97 7.18 1.69 -17.60
CA ASP A 97 7.94 0.43 -17.68
C ASP A 97 8.77 0.25 -16.39
N ILE A 98 8.58 -0.86 -15.68
CA ILE A 98 9.42 -1.25 -14.55
C ILE A 98 10.55 -2.16 -15.05
N PHE A 99 11.79 -1.74 -14.84
CA PHE A 99 12.97 -2.50 -15.29
C PHE A 99 13.54 -3.41 -14.19
N ALA A 100 13.37 -3.04 -12.92
CA ALA A 100 13.87 -3.82 -11.80
C ALA A 100 13.14 -3.47 -10.50
N TRP A 101 13.07 -4.44 -9.59
CA TRP A 101 12.76 -4.25 -8.18
C TRP A 101 14.01 -4.51 -7.34
N THR A 102 14.29 -3.64 -6.37
CA THR A 102 15.35 -3.83 -5.38
C THR A 102 14.76 -3.84 -3.98
N ARG A 103 14.91 -4.96 -3.28
CA ARG A 103 14.46 -5.14 -1.88
C ARG A 103 15.37 -4.40 -0.91
N CYS A 104 14.77 -3.68 0.04
CA CYS A 104 15.48 -3.02 1.16
C CYS A 104 15.28 -3.74 2.51
N ALA A 105 14.25 -4.59 2.64
CA ALA A 105 14.00 -5.38 3.84
C ALA A 105 14.80 -6.71 3.88
N THR A 106 14.57 -7.49 4.95
CA THR A 106 15.28 -8.76 5.20
C THR A 106 14.85 -9.86 4.23
N LEU A 107 13.55 -10.10 4.06
CA LEU A 107 13.00 -11.16 3.22
C LEU A 107 11.86 -10.64 2.35
N GLU A 108 11.62 -11.32 1.23
CA GLU A 108 10.47 -11.07 0.37
C GLU A 108 9.88 -12.39 -0.15
N PHE A 109 8.58 -12.37 -0.40
CA PHE A 109 7.77 -13.49 -0.84
C PHE A 109 6.88 -13.04 -2.00
N PRO A 110 7.48 -12.88 -3.20
CA PRO A 110 6.76 -12.42 -4.38
C PRO A 110 5.65 -13.38 -4.77
N SER A 111 4.65 -12.85 -5.46
CA SER A 111 3.51 -13.59 -6.01
C SER A 111 3.19 -13.12 -7.42
N GLY A 112 2.78 -14.05 -8.27
CA GLY A 112 2.72 -13.82 -9.71
C GLY A 112 4.11 -13.60 -10.29
N ASP A 113 4.20 -12.83 -11.36
CA ASP A 113 5.46 -12.52 -12.05
C ASP A 113 6.08 -11.22 -11.53
N TRP A 114 6.23 -11.09 -10.21
CA TRP A 114 6.72 -9.85 -9.58
C TRP A 114 8.01 -9.33 -10.24
N PRO A 115 8.12 -8.03 -10.61
CA PRO A 115 7.19 -6.92 -10.35
C PRO A 115 6.33 -6.51 -11.57
N LEU A 116 5.78 -7.46 -12.33
CA LEU A 116 4.87 -7.12 -13.43
C LEU A 116 3.52 -6.56 -12.92
N ASN A 117 2.74 -5.94 -13.80
CA ASN A 117 1.43 -5.39 -13.47
C ASN A 117 0.48 -6.45 -12.88
N ASN A 118 -0.31 -6.07 -11.87
CA ASN A 118 -1.18 -6.96 -11.10
C ASN A 118 -0.44 -8.13 -10.43
N SER A 119 0.84 -7.95 -10.08
CA SER A 119 1.58 -8.83 -9.18
C SER A 119 1.66 -8.24 -7.78
N GLY A 120 2.20 -9.00 -6.82
CA GLY A 120 2.37 -8.51 -5.45
C GLY A 120 3.50 -9.17 -4.69
N ASN A 121 3.80 -8.60 -3.53
CA ASN A 121 4.89 -9.04 -2.67
C ASN A 121 4.48 -8.95 -1.20
N LEU A 122 4.99 -9.86 -0.39
CA LEU A 122 5.00 -9.77 1.07
C LEU A 122 6.45 -9.59 1.50
N VAL A 123 6.74 -8.45 2.09
CA VAL A 123 8.09 -8.04 2.47
C VAL A 123 8.16 -8.01 3.99
N THR A 124 9.23 -8.56 4.56
CA THR A 124 9.40 -8.65 6.01
C THR A 124 10.79 -8.25 6.44
N TRP A 125 10.85 -7.65 7.63
CA TRP A 125 12.06 -7.43 8.39
C TRP A 125 12.13 -8.45 9.52
N ASP A 126 13.35 -8.82 9.93
CA ASP A 126 13.52 -9.62 11.14
C ASP A 126 12.91 -8.89 12.34
N PRO A 127 11.84 -9.41 12.96
CA PRO A 127 11.14 -8.71 14.05
C PRO A 127 11.99 -8.59 15.33
N VAL A 128 13.07 -9.37 15.47
CA VAL A 128 13.94 -9.35 16.64
C VAL A 128 15.11 -8.40 16.45
N ASN A 129 15.80 -8.48 15.30
CA ASN A 129 17.07 -7.76 15.09
C ASN A 129 16.96 -6.57 14.15
N SER A 130 15.88 -6.45 13.38
CA SER A 130 15.75 -5.43 12.33
C SER A 130 14.33 -4.90 12.22
N CYS A 131 13.53 -5.01 13.28
CA CYS A 131 12.21 -4.40 13.26
C CYS A 131 12.35 -2.89 13.09
N GLN A 132 11.49 -2.32 12.25
CA GLN A 132 11.55 -0.90 11.93
C GLN A 132 10.80 -0.15 13.03
N VAL A 133 11.55 0.57 13.86
CA VAL A 133 11.05 1.38 14.99
C VAL A 133 11.51 2.82 14.82
N GLY A 134 10.80 3.75 15.46
CA GLY A 134 11.03 5.18 15.33
C GLY A 134 10.13 5.84 14.28
N PRO A 135 10.24 7.17 14.12
CA PRO A 135 9.33 7.97 13.31
C PRO A 135 9.58 7.85 11.80
N GLU A 136 10.75 7.34 11.39
CA GLU A 136 11.11 7.25 9.99
C GLU A 136 10.32 6.15 9.24
N PRO A 137 9.95 6.38 7.98
CA PRO A 137 9.30 5.35 7.18
C PRO A 137 10.13 4.07 7.01
N ALA A 138 9.46 2.92 7.13
CA ALA A 138 10.04 1.60 6.89
C ALA A 138 10.09 1.30 5.37
N VAL A 139 11.26 1.43 4.74
CA VAL A 139 11.43 1.28 3.29
C VAL A 139 11.51 -0.20 2.89
N ALA A 140 10.48 -0.70 2.20
CA ALA A 140 10.40 -2.10 1.76
C ALA A 140 11.32 -2.39 0.56
N GLY A 141 11.42 -1.44 -0.36
CA GLY A 141 12.21 -1.55 -1.58
C GLY A 141 11.89 -0.43 -2.56
N PHE A 142 12.41 -0.53 -3.78
CA PHE A 142 12.11 0.43 -4.85
C PHE A 142 12.14 -0.20 -6.24
N PHE A 143 11.37 0.40 -7.14
CA PHE A 143 11.39 0.09 -8.57
C PHE A 143 12.32 1.05 -9.30
N TYR A 144 13.14 0.54 -10.21
CA TYR A 144 13.75 1.36 -11.26
C TYR A 144 12.81 1.36 -12.46
N LEU A 145 12.32 2.53 -12.85
CA LEU A 145 11.28 2.65 -13.87
C LEU A 145 11.51 3.81 -14.84
N GLY A 146 10.90 3.72 -16.02
CA GLY A 146 10.89 4.74 -17.06
C GLY A 146 9.46 5.12 -17.43
N ILE A 147 9.25 6.41 -17.71
CA ILE A 147 7.93 6.96 -18.04
C ILE A 147 7.89 7.39 -19.50
N TYR A 148 7.07 6.73 -20.31
CA TYR A 148 7.00 6.95 -21.75
C TYR A 148 5.74 7.70 -22.21
N SER A 149 4.65 7.60 -21.45
CA SER A 149 3.44 8.41 -21.63
C SER A 149 2.74 8.62 -20.28
N PRO A 150 1.69 9.47 -20.20
CA PRO A 150 0.91 9.60 -18.97
C PRO A 150 0.35 8.25 -18.51
N ASP A 151 0.56 7.94 -17.22
CA ASP A 151 0.10 6.72 -16.55
C ASP A 151 0.19 6.90 -15.02
N ARG A 152 -0.21 5.87 -14.26
CA ARG A 152 -0.08 5.78 -12.80
C ARG A 152 0.55 4.47 -12.39
N LEU A 153 1.47 4.55 -11.43
CA LEU A 153 1.89 3.39 -10.64
C LEU A 153 1.12 3.43 -9.31
N ALA A 154 0.22 2.48 -9.11
CA ALA A 154 -0.61 2.40 -7.92
C ALA A 154 -0.26 1.18 -7.06
N LEU A 155 -0.30 1.36 -5.74
CA LEU A 155 -0.33 0.25 -4.80
C LEU A 155 -1.76 -0.30 -4.71
N ILE A 156 -1.88 -1.61 -4.77
CA ILE A 156 -3.14 -2.35 -4.63
C ILE A 156 -3.02 -3.40 -3.51
N PRO A 157 -4.13 -3.98 -3.01
CA PRO A 157 -4.05 -5.20 -2.21
C PRO A 157 -3.30 -6.29 -2.99
N ARG A 158 -2.53 -7.11 -2.28
CA ARG A 158 -1.71 -8.17 -2.90
C ARG A 158 -2.63 -9.14 -3.67
N PRO A 159 -2.48 -9.30 -4.99
CA PRO A 159 -3.43 -10.07 -5.79
C PRO A 159 -3.57 -11.55 -5.40
N ALA A 160 -2.54 -12.13 -4.78
CA ALA A 160 -2.55 -13.53 -4.35
C ALA A 160 -3.59 -13.85 -3.26
N ASP A 161 -3.90 -12.88 -2.40
CA ASP A 161 -4.80 -13.05 -1.24
C ASP A 161 -5.85 -11.94 -1.12
N GLY A 162 -5.78 -10.91 -1.97
CA GLY A 162 -6.67 -9.77 -1.99
C GLY A 162 -6.48 -8.81 -0.81
N GLN A 163 -5.35 -8.90 -0.09
CA GLN A 163 -5.15 -8.17 1.15
C GLN A 163 -3.96 -7.19 1.09
N ALA A 164 -4.12 -6.02 1.71
CA ALA A 164 -3.02 -5.14 2.07
C ALA A 164 -2.89 -5.16 3.59
N LYS A 165 -1.71 -5.48 4.11
CA LYS A 165 -1.49 -5.60 5.56
C LYS A 165 -0.15 -5.02 5.97
N VAL A 166 -0.06 -4.70 7.24
CA VAL A 166 1.19 -4.40 7.94
C VAL A 166 1.30 -5.33 9.15
N ALA A 167 2.45 -5.97 9.32
CA ALA A 167 2.77 -6.74 10.53
C ALA A 167 3.65 -5.88 11.44
N ASN A 168 3.37 -5.89 12.73
CA ASN A 168 4.14 -5.16 13.74
C ASN A 168 5.27 -6.01 14.36
N CYS A 169 6.13 -5.42 15.19
CA CYS A 169 7.26 -6.15 15.80
C CYS A 169 6.83 -7.30 16.73
N LEU A 170 5.56 -7.32 17.17
CA LEU A 170 4.99 -8.37 18.01
C LEU A 170 4.35 -9.49 17.18
N SER A 171 4.59 -9.51 15.86
CA SER A 171 4.01 -10.48 14.92
C SER A 171 2.47 -10.45 14.86
N ALA A 172 1.86 -9.30 15.18
CA ALA A 172 0.44 -9.09 14.94
C ALA A 172 0.22 -8.30 13.65
N GLU A 173 -0.82 -8.68 12.91
CA GLU A 173 -1.19 -8.08 11.62
C GLU A 173 -2.31 -7.05 11.79
N ASP A 174 -2.15 -5.94 11.07
CA ASP A 174 -3.16 -4.92 10.86
C ASP A 174 -3.63 -4.98 9.39
N ASP A 175 -4.93 -5.22 9.18
CA ASP A 175 -5.53 -5.24 7.85
C ASP A 175 -5.89 -3.83 7.37
N LEU A 176 -5.30 -3.45 6.24
CA LEU A 176 -5.49 -2.17 5.58
C LEU A 176 -6.50 -2.25 4.43
N THR A 177 -7.03 -3.44 4.14
CA THR A 177 -7.88 -3.69 2.99
C THR A 177 -9.21 -2.94 3.09
N GLY A 178 -9.58 -2.22 2.03
CA GLY A 178 -10.88 -1.56 1.92
C GLY A 178 -11.10 -0.35 2.85
N GLN A 179 -10.07 0.12 3.56
CA GLN A 179 -10.18 1.32 4.40
C GLN A 179 -10.43 2.58 3.55
N ALA A 180 -11.16 3.54 4.13
CA ALA A 180 -11.47 4.84 3.51
C ALA A 180 -11.06 5.99 4.45
N PRO A 181 -10.24 6.96 4.01
CA PRO A 181 -9.57 7.01 2.70
C PRO A 181 -8.58 5.85 2.52
N SER A 182 -8.22 5.56 1.26
CA SER A 182 -7.33 4.44 0.92
C SER A 182 -6.00 4.55 1.68
N PRO A 183 -5.52 3.48 2.33
CA PRO A 183 -4.22 3.48 2.97
C PRO A 183 -3.07 3.23 1.99
N LEU A 184 -3.38 3.06 0.70
CA LEU A 184 -2.46 2.73 -0.38
C LEU A 184 -2.29 3.93 -1.33
N GLY A 185 -1.04 4.33 -1.56
CA GLY A 185 -0.67 5.45 -2.42
C GLY A 185 -0.53 5.12 -3.90
N TYR A 186 -0.47 6.16 -4.73
CA TYR A 186 -0.10 6.05 -6.15
C TYR A 186 0.72 7.26 -6.60
N ILE A 187 1.59 7.04 -7.59
CA ILE A 187 2.34 8.09 -8.29
C ILE A 187 1.62 8.39 -9.60
N ASP A 188 1.48 9.68 -9.91
CA ASP A 188 0.91 10.14 -11.18
C ASP A 188 2.02 10.70 -12.09
N PHE A 189 1.96 10.35 -13.37
CA PHE A 189 2.93 10.77 -14.38
C PHE A 189 2.31 11.62 -15.50
N GLY A 190 1.38 12.49 -15.17
CA GLY A 190 0.76 13.44 -16.11
C GLY A 190 -0.71 13.18 -16.42
N THR A 191 -1.39 12.33 -15.62
CA THR A 191 -2.85 12.12 -15.69
C THR A 191 -3.63 12.91 -14.63
N GLY A 192 -2.95 13.52 -13.64
CA GLY A 192 -3.59 14.25 -12.54
C GLY A 192 -2.68 14.44 -11.32
N PRO A 193 -3.25 14.68 -10.13
CA PRO A 193 -2.48 14.66 -8.90
C PRO A 193 -2.16 13.20 -8.50
N GLY A 194 -0.96 12.97 -7.97
CA GLY A 194 -0.66 11.73 -7.24
C GLY A 194 -1.39 11.65 -5.90
N TYR A 195 -1.27 10.51 -5.22
CA TYR A 195 -1.89 10.30 -3.91
C TYR A 195 -0.90 9.82 -2.87
N ASN A 196 -0.70 10.66 -1.85
CA ASN A 196 0.03 10.31 -0.65
C ASN A 196 -0.94 10.02 0.51
N PRO A 197 -1.09 8.75 0.92
CA PRO A 197 -2.02 8.37 2.00
C PRO A 197 -1.56 8.85 3.38
N CYS A 198 -0.28 9.24 3.54
CA CYS A 198 0.19 9.84 4.78
C CYS A 198 -0.28 11.28 4.99
N ALA A 199 -0.58 12.01 3.91
CA ALA A 199 -1.00 13.41 3.98
C ALA A 199 -2.47 13.57 4.42
N THR A 200 -3.27 12.49 4.34
CA THR A 200 -4.65 12.50 4.82
C THR A 200 -4.68 12.21 6.31
N ILE A 201 -5.16 13.17 7.10
CA ILE A 201 -5.42 12.97 8.53
C ILE A 201 -6.69 12.13 8.64
N VAL A 202 -6.57 10.89 9.10
CA VAL A 202 -7.72 10.07 9.51
C VAL A 202 -7.91 10.26 11.00
N ALA A 203 -9.09 10.71 11.42
CA ALA A 203 -9.42 10.76 12.84
C ALA A 203 -9.53 9.31 13.35
N VAL A 204 -8.68 8.93 14.30
CA VAL A 204 -8.79 7.64 14.98
C VAL A 204 -10.05 7.69 15.84
N ALA A 205 -10.98 6.76 15.64
CA ALA A 205 -12.08 6.59 16.58
C ALA A 205 -11.47 6.17 17.94
N PRO A 206 -11.82 6.85 19.05
CA PRO A 206 -11.23 6.60 20.36
C PRO A 206 -11.49 5.19 20.90
#